data_AF-A0A354EX27-F1
#
_entry.id   AF-A0A354EX27-F1
#
_cell.length_a   1.000
_cell.length_b   1.000
_cell.length_c   1.000
_cell.angle_alpha   90.00
_cell.angle_beta   90.00
_cell.angle_gamma   90.00
#
_symmetry.space_group_name_H-M   'P 1'
#
loop_
_entity.id
_entity.type
_entity.pdbx_description
1 polymer ?
#
loop_
_entity_poly.entity_id
_entity_poly.type
_entity_poly.pdbx_seq_one_letter_code
_entity_poly.pdbx_strand_id
1 'polypeptide(L)'
;MFKIDKDINFNENQWLNPLGSGRQVTQDLSLEAQTVKKTMNETMKAGINQNSAKTGLTLENAAQASASHLSQIHADAVSAIVGKDNLLTGLPDRYAYSRDRLPFALYQLRAQKLPATLPSAIALPGNTEEIAAILRYSHENGIRVIPFGAGSGVLGGTIPLVNEVMIDLKRLNQIVSINPED
;
A
#
# COMPACT_ATOMS: atom_id res chain seq x y z
N MET A 1 29.50 26.27 22.55
CA MET A 1 29.66 24.95 23.19
C MET A 1 28.33 24.57 23.80
N PHE A 2 27.48 23.85 23.06
CA PHE A 2 26.16 23.41 23.51
C PHE A 2 26.33 22.24 24.49
N LYS A 3 25.75 22.35 25.69
CA LYS A 3 25.66 21.24 26.65
C LYS A 3 24.45 20.39 26.29
N ILE A 4 24.65 19.08 26.18
CA ILE A 4 23.59 18.08 26.04
C ILE A 4 23.22 17.63 27.45
N ASP A 5 21.96 17.77 27.83
CA ASP A 5 21.42 17.21 29.08
C ASP A 5 21.44 15.68 29.02
N LYS A 6 22.02 15.05 30.04
CA LYS A 6 22.27 13.60 30.09
C LYS A 6 21.10 12.77 30.63
N ASP A 7 19.94 13.38 30.90
CA ASP A 7 18.84 12.73 31.61
C ASP A 7 17.55 12.62 30.78
N ILE A 8 17.65 12.19 29.52
CA ILE A 8 16.46 11.79 28.74
C ILE A 8 16.17 10.31 29.04
N ASN A 9 15.27 10.06 30.00
CA ASN A 9 14.67 8.75 30.20
C ASN A 9 13.56 8.52 29.16
N PHE A 10 13.82 7.64 28.20
CA PHE A 10 12.84 7.18 27.21
C PHE A 10 11.88 6.17 27.86
N ASN A 11 10.59 6.50 27.94
CA ASN A 11 9.53 5.57 28.30
C ASN A 11 8.82 5.07 27.03
N GLU A 12 8.85 3.75 26.80
CA GLU A 12 8.31 3.07 25.60
C GLU A 12 6.81 3.31 25.35
N ASN A 13 6.06 3.78 26.36
CA ASN A 13 4.61 3.88 26.28
C ASN A 13 4.06 5.23 25.74
N GLN A 14 4.90 6.20 25.41
CA GLN A 14 4.43 7.52 24.96
C GLN A 14 3.99 7.60 23.48
N TRP A 15 4.25 6.57 22.67
CA TRP A 15 3.93 6.59 21.23
C TRP A 15 2.51 6.12 20.89
N LEU A 16 1.79 5.51 21.82
CA LEU A 16 0.53 4.82 21.51
C LEU A 16 -0.74 5.65 21.72
N ASN A 17 -0.66 6.93 22.10
CA ASN A 17 -1.84 7.78 22.21
C ASN A 17 -1.53 9.28 22.07
N PRO A 18 -1.56 9.84 20.85
CA PRO A 18 -1.23 11.25 20.63
C PRO A 18 -2.38 12.23 20.92
N LEU A 19 -3.53 11.76 21.42
CA LEU A 19 -4.67 12.62 21.76
C LEU A 19 -5.06 12.43 23.23
N GLY A 20 -4.80 13.46 24.04
CA GLY A 20 -5.20 13.53 25.43
C GLY A 20 -6.73 13.54 25.60
N SER A 21 -7.15 12.89 26.69
CA SER A 21 -8.41 13.02 27.45
C SER A 21 -9.66 13.65 26.78
N GLY A 22 -10.72 12.84 26.61
CA GLY A 22 -12.10 13.31 26.84
C GLY A 22 -13.14 13.03 25.74
N ARG A 23 -13.84 11.88 25.83
CA ARG A 23 -15.31 11.72 25.70
C ARG A 23 -15.65 10.23 25.66
N GLN A 24 -16.43 9.74 26.63
CA GLN A 24 -17.05 8.42 26.53
C GLN A 24 -18.15 8.46 25.46
N VAL A 25 -17.93 7.72 24.37
CA VAL A 25 -18.96 7.35 23.38
C VAL A 25 -18.73 5.87 23.06
N THR A 26 -19.12 4.96 23.95
CA THR A 26 -18.74 3.53 23.83
C THR A 26 -19.86 2.51 24.05
N GLN A 27 -21.14 2.88 23.99
CA GLN A 27 -22.21 1.87 24.17
C GLN A 27 -23.01 1.52 22.90
N ASP A 28 -23.31 2.45 22.00
CA ASP A 28 -24.17 2.14 20.83
C ASP A 28 -23.45 1.58 19.59
N LEU A 29 -22.13 1.71 19.47
CA LEU A 29 -21.37 1.17 18.33
C LEU A 29 -21.12 -0.35 18.40
N SER A 30 -21.54 -1.00 19.49
CA SER A 30 -21.20 -2.40 19.77
C SER A 30 -22.10 -3.41 19.04
N LEU A 31 -23.39 -3.10 18.83
CA LEU A 31 -24.34 -4.02 18.19
C LEU A 31 -24.24 -3.99 16.65
N GLU A 32 -24.06 -2.80 16.06
CA GLU A 32 -23.88 -2.67 14.61
C GLU A 32 -22.56 -3.31 14.15
N ALA A 33 -21.47 -3.10 14.91
CA ALA A 33 -20.19 -3.72 14.63
C ALA A 33 -20.22 -5.25 14.75
N GLN A 34 -21.02 -5.81 15.66
CA GLN A 34 -21.20 -7.25 15.80
C GLN A 34 -22.03 -7.85 14.64
N THR A 35 -23.06 -7.13 14.20
CA THR A 35 -23.90 -7.56 13.07
C THR A 35 -23.13 -7.56 11.76
N VAL A 36 -22.34 -6.51 11.50
CA VAL A 36 -21.45 -6.42 10.33
C VAL A 36 -20.39 -7.54 10.35
N LYS A 37 -19.78 -7.82 11.51
CA LYS A 37 -18.82 -8.93 11.66
C LYS A 37 -19.45 -10.30 11.40
N LYS A 38 -20.70 -10.51 11.82
CA LYS A 38 -21.42 -11.76 11.57
C LYS A 38 -21.72 -11.94 10.07
N THR A 39 -22.26 -10.91 9.43
CA THR A 39 -22.58 -10.93 7.99
C THR A 39 -21.34 -11.08 7.11
N MET A 40 -20.21 -10.44 7.48
CA MET A 40 -18.92 -10.65 6.82
C MET A 40 -18.44 -12.10 6.96
N ASN A 41 -18.54 -12.69 8.15
CA ASN A 41 -18.11 -14.07 8.39
C ASN A 41 -18.95 -15.11 7.64
N GLU A 42 -20.26 -14.88 7.49
CA GLU A 42 -21.15 -15.75 6.72
C GLU A 42 -20.86 -15.65 5.21
N THR A 43 -20.62 -14.44 4.71
CA THR A 43 -20.24 -14.20 3.30
C THR A 43 -18.86 -14.80 2.97
N MET A 44 -17.92 -14.74 3.91
CA MET A 44 -16.56 -15.30 3.78
C MET A 44 -16.55 -16.83 3.78
N LYS A 45 -17.43 -17.48 4.54
CA LYS A 45 -17.56 -18.95 4.54
C LYS A 45 -18.14 -19.49 3.23
N ALA A 46 -18.98 -18.71 2.54
CA ALA A 46 -19.58 -19.12 1.27
C ALA A 46 -18.62 -18.96 0.06
N GLY A 47 -17.62 -18.08 0.15
CA GLY A 47 -16.79 -17.68 -1.01
C GLY A 47 -15.37 -18.25 -1.09
N ILE A 48 -14.85 -18.90 -0.04
CA ILE A 48 -13.44 -19.36 0.00
C ILE A 48 -13.41 -20.88 -0.19
N ASN A 49 -13.34 -21.35 -1.44
CA ASN A 49 -13.04 -22.75 -1.74
C ASN A 49 -11.68 -22.91 -2.46
N GLN A 50 -10.84 -23.76 -1.87
CA GLN A 50 -9.63 -24.47 -2.36
C GLN A 50 -8.33 -23.74 -2.81
N ASN A 51 -8.28 -22.44 -3.10
CA ASN A 51 -7.04 -21.86 -3.69
C ASN A 51 -5.98 -21.30 -2.72
N SER A 52 -6.18 -21.36 -1.40
CA SER A 52 -5.30 -20.75 -0.38
C SER A 52 -3.92 -21.40 -0.24
N ALA A 53 -3.73 -22.64 -0.69
CA ALA A 53 -2.48 -23.38 -0.47
C ALA A 53 -1.32 -22.96 -1.40
N LYS A 54 -1.59 -22.28 -2.53
CA LYS A 54 -0.55 -21.93 -3.52
C LYS A 54 0.06 -20.54 -3.36
N THR A 55 -0.55 -19.65 -2.58
CA THR A 55 -0.18 -18.23 -2.53
C THR A 55 0.41 -17.78 -1.19
N GLY A 56 0.43 -18.62 -0.15
CA GLY A 56 1.01 -18.30 1.15
C GLY A 56 0.32 -17.14 1.89
N LEU A 57 -0.89 -16.74 1.47
CA LEU A 57 -1.66 -15.67 2.12
C LEU A 57 -2.41 -16.22 3.34
N THR A 58 -2.10 -15.69 4.52
CA THR A 58 -2.91 -15.87 5.73
C THR A 58 -4.23 -15.10 5.62
N LEU A 59 -5.23 -15.48 6.45
CA LEU A 59 -6.54 -14.81 6.49
C LEU A 59 -6.45 -13.32 6.83
N GLU A 60 -5.46 -12.95 7.65
CA GLU A 60 -5.15 -11.56 8.02
C GLU A 60 -4.63 -10.77 6.80
N ASN A 61 -3.72 -11.36 6.01
CA ASN A 61 -3.20 -10.76 4.78
C ASN A 61 -4.31 -10.58 3.72
N ALA A 62 -5.29 -11.49 3.67
CA ALA A 62 -6.42 -11.40 2.75
C ALA A 62 -7.38 -10.24 3.09
N ALA A 63 -7.60 -9.96 4.38
CA ALA A 63 -8.38 -8.81 4.82
C ALA A 63 -7.67 -7.48 4.54
N GLN A 64 -6.34 -7.45 4.69
CA GLN A 64 -5.53 -6.27 4.36
C GLN A 64 -5.49 -6.01 2.84
N ALA A 65 -5.50 -7.09 2.04
CA ALA A 65 -5.55 -7.04 0.58
C ALA A 65 -6.90 -6.53 0.02
N SER A 66 -8.02 -6.86 0.68
CA SER A 66 -9.35 -6.40 0.29
C SER A 66 -9.61 -4.94 0.72
N ALA A 67 -9.15 -4.54 1.91
CA ALA A 67 -9.28 -3.17 2.41
C ALA A 67 -8.46 -2.14 1.60
N SER A 68 -7.44 -2.60 0.88
CA SER A 68 -6.52 -1.75 0.12
C SER A 68 -6.86 -1.58 -1.35
N HIS A 69 -8.01 -2.06 -1.81
CA HIS A 69 -8.40 -1.99 -3.21
C HIS A 69 -8.75 -0.56 -3.65
N LEU A 70 -8.28 -0.16 -4.84
CA LEU A 70 -8.65 1.12 -5.44
C LEU A 70 -10.15 1.05 -5.82
N SER A 71 -10.91 2.12 -5.58
CA SER A 71 -12.31 2.14 -6.01
C SER A 71 -12.40 1.96 -7.53
N GLN A 72 -13.46 1.30 -8.02
CA GLN A 72 -13.60 1.01 -9.44
C GLN A 72 -13.54 2.29 -10.29
N ILE A 73 -14.14 3.38 -9.81
CA ILE A 73 -14.13 4.69 -10.49
C ILE A 73 -12.70 5.19 -10.71
N HIS A 74 -11.84 5.09 -9.69
CA HIS A 74 -10.45 5.53 -9.81
C HIS A 74 -9.61 4.55 -10.63
N ALA A 75 -9.87 3.24 -10.52
CA ALA A 75 -9.19 2.25 -11.35
C ALA A 75 -9.50 2.47 -12.83
N ASP A 76 -10.76 2.73 -13.19
CA ASP A 76 -11.16 3.00 -14.56
C ASP A 76 -10.52 4.29 -15.10
N ALA A 77 -10.47 5.35 -14.28
CA ALA A 77 -9.84 6.61 -14.65
C ALA A 77 -8.33 6.45 -14.90
N VAL A 78 -7.61 5.76 -14.01
CA VAL A 78 -6.17 5.51 -14.18
C VAL A 78 -5.94 4.58 -15.38
N SER A 79 -6.78 3.54 -15.55
CA SER A 79 -6.75 2.64 -16.70
C SER A 79 -6.96 3.37 -18.03
N ALA A 80 -7.83 4.40 -18.06
CA ALA A 80 -8.01 5.24 -19.24
C ALA A 80 -6.77 6.07 -19.59
N ILE A 81 -5.92 6.40 -18.61
CA ILE A 81 -4.67 7.15 -18.82
C ILE A 81 -3.58 6.23 -19.39
N VAL A 82 -3.30 5.10 -18.72
CA VAL A 82 -2.17 4.22 -19.10
C VAL A 82 -2.53 3.11 -20.09
N GLY A 83 -3.82 2.89 -20.31
CA GLY A 83 -4.36 1.75 -21.04
C GLY A 83 -4.61 0.53 -20.15
N LYS A 84 -5.62 -0.28 -20.52
CA LYS A 84 -6.11 -1.41 -19.73
C LYS A 84 -5.04 -2.44 -19.38
N ASP A 85 -4.13 -2.71 -20.30
CA ASP A 85 -3.06 -3.70 -20.11
C ASP A 85 -1.92 -3.18 -19.21
N ASN A 86 -1.93 -1.88 -18.89
CA ASN A 86 -0.89 -1.20 -18.11
C ASN A 86 -1.37 -0.80 -16.70
N LEU A 87 -2.51 -1.32 -16.25
CA LEU A 87 -2.98 -1.19 -14.88
C LEU A 87 -3.10 -2.57 -14.23
N LEU A 88 -2.24 -2.85 -13.25
CA LEU A 88 -2.27 -4.10 -12.50
C LEU A 88 -3.07 -3.92 -11.22
N THR A 89 -4.16 -4.69 -11.08
CA THR A 89 -5.01 -4.72 -9.88
C THR A 89 -5.05 -6.12 -9.25
N GLY A 90 -4.42 -7.11 -9.90
CA GLY A 90 -4.37 -8.48 -9.44
C GLY A 90 -3.65 -8.62 -8.10
N LEU A 91 -4.14 -9.53 -7.26
CA LEU A 91 -3.51 -9.81 -5.97
C LEU A 91 -2.03 -10.23 -6.09
N PRO A 92 -1.63 -11.10 -7.03
CA PRO A 92 -0.22 -11.46 -7.21
C PRO A 92 0.67 -10.27 -7.55
N ASP A 93 0.19 -9.37 -8.41
CA ASP A 93 0.90 -8.16 -8.80
C ASP A 93 1.05 -7.22 -7.60
N ARG A 94 -0.06 -6.90 -6.94
CA ARG A 94 -0.06 -6.06 -5.73
C ARG A 94 0.86 -6.60 -4.64
N TYR A 95 0.89 -7.92 -4.47
CA TYR A 95 1.83 -8.58 -3.55
C TYR A 95 3.29 -8.38 -3.97
N ALA A 96 3.61 -8.53 -5.26
CA ALA A 96 4.98 -8.36 -5.77
C ALA A 96 5.54 -6.95 -5.50
N TYR A 97 4.68 -5.93 -5.48
CA TYR A 97 5.02 -4.52 -5.25
C TYR A 97 4.86 -4.05 -3.79
N SER A 98 4.49 -4.94 -2.87
CA SER A 98 4.23 -4.59 -1.46
C SER A 98 5.46 -4.19 -0.64
N ARG A 99 6.67 -4.24 -1.21
CA ARG A 99 7.92 -4.07 -0.45
C ARG A 99 9.11 -3.66 -1.29
N ASP A 100 10.13 -3.19 -0.59
CA ASP A 100 11.50 -3.12 -1.06
C ASP A 100 12.38 -4.22 -0.40
N ARG A 101 13.70 -4.02 -0.40
CA ARG A 101 14.69 -4.91 0.22
C ARG A 101 15.01 -4.57 1.68
N LEU A 102 14.20 -3.77 2.37
CA LEU A 102 14.32 -3.56 3.80
C LEU A 102 14.36 -4.92 4.53
N PRO A 103 15.38 -5.22 5.37
CA PRO A 103 15.49 -6.51 6.05
C PRO A 103 14.25 -6.88 6.86
N PHE A 104 13.61 -5.91 7.53
CA PHE A 104 12.34 -6.11 8.22
C PHE A 104 11.26 -6.68 7.29
N ALA A 105 11.07 -6.08 6.12
CA ALA A 105 10.06 -6.54 5.18
C ALA A 105 10.35 -7.94 4.63
N LEU A 106 11.63 -8.27 4.42
CA LEU A 106 12.06 -9.61 4.02
C LEU A 106 11.83 -10.65 5.12
N TYR A 107 12.06 -10.30 6.38
CA TYR A 107 11.77 -11.20 7.50
C TYR A 107 10.28 -11.48 7.63
N GLN A 108 9.44 -10.45 7.49
CA GLN A 108 7.97 -10.61 7.46
C GLN A 108 7.53 -11.56 6.34
N LEU A 109 8.07 -11.37 5.12
CA LEU A 109 7.80 -12.26 3.99
C LEU A 109 8.21 -13.71 4.27
N ARG A 110 9.40 -13.93 4.83
CA ARG A 110 9.86 -15.28 5.21
C ARG A 110 8.96 -15.93 6.26
N ALA A 111 8.38 -15.12 7.14
CA ALA A 111 7.38 -15.55 8.11
C ALA A 111 5.95 -15.65 7.52
N GLN A 112 5.79 -15.53 6.19
CA GLN A 112 4.50 -15.57 5.48
C GLN A 112 3.53 -14.45 5.92
N LYS A 113 4.08 -13.31 6.35
CA LYS A 113 3.32 -12.12 6.74
C LYS A 113 3.52 -11.02 5.71
N LEU A 114 2.51 -10.17 5.54
CA LEU A 114 2.71 -8.92 4.83
C LEU A 114 3.61 -7.99 5.67
N PRO A 115 4.55 -7.28 5.02
CA PRO A 115 5.41 -6.34 5.72
C PRO A 115 4.65 -5.10 6.18
N ALA A 116 3.66 -4.66 5.40
CA ALA A 116 2.73 -3.60 5.71
C ALA A 116 1.38 -3.88 5.01
N THR A 117 0.92 -3.00 4.11
CA THR A 117 -0.26 -3.24 3.27
C THR A 117 0.13 -3.51 1.82
N LEU A 118 -0.88 -3.74 0.98
CA LEU A 118 -0.73 -3.83 -0.47
C LEU A 118 -0.99 -2.46 -1.12
N PRO A 119 -0.31 -2.14 -2.24
CA PRO A 119 -0.72 -1.01 -3.06
C PRO A 119 -2.14 -1.27 -3.58
N SER A 120 -2.88 -0.23 -3.93
CA SER A 120 -4.26 -0.36 -4.40
C SER A 120 -4.37 -0.76 -5.86
N ALA A 121 -3.43 -0.26 -6.67
CA ALA A 121 -3.16 -0.66 -8.03
C ALA A 121 -1.71 -0.31 -8.39
N ILE A 122 -1.20 -0.86 -9.49
CA ILE A 122 0.08 -0.48 -10.09
C ILE A 122 -0.17 0.05 -11.49
N ALA A 123 0.12 1.33 -11.71
CA ALA A 123 0.09 1.94 -13.03
C ALA A 123 1.48 1.84 -13.69
N LEU A 124 1.52 1.43 -14.94
CA LEU A 124 2.72 1.27 -15.74
C LEU A 124 2.74 2.32 -16.86
N PRO A 125 3.03 3.60 -16.61
CA PRO A 125 3.04 4.62 -17.65
C PRO A 125 4.15 4.39 -18.68
N GLY A 126 3.90 4.75 -19.94
CA GLY A 126 4.85 4.64 -21.05
C GLY A 126 5.57 5.93 -21.42
N ASN A 127 5.14 7.08 -20.89
CA ASN A 127 5.67 8.40 -21.21
C ASN A 127 5.43 9.40 -20.07
N THR A 128 6.01 10.60 -20.20
CA THR A 128 5.91 11.68 -19.22
C THR A 128 4.51 12.27 -19.09
N GLU A 129 3.73 12.24 -20.18
CA GLU A 129 2.38 12.81 -20.25
C GLU A 129 1.41 11.98 -19.42
N GLU A 130 1.51 10.66 -19.50
CA GLU A 130 0.76 9.70 -18.68
C GLU A 130 1.10 9.85 -17.20
N ILE A 131 2.37 9.99 -16.83
CA ILE A 131 2.78 10.25 -15.43
C ILE A 131 2.11 11.54 -14.94
N ALA A 132 2.23 12.62 -15.70
CA ALA A 132 1.67 13.91 -15.33
C ALA A 132 0.14 13.85 -15.19
N ALA A 133 -0.54 13.08 -16.04
CA ALA A 133 -1.99 12.87 -15.96
C ALA A 133 -2.39 12.08 -14.72
N ILE A 134 -1.66 11.00 -14.37
CA ILE A 134 -1.89 10.25 -13.13
C ILE A 134 -1.72 11.17 -11.92
N LEU A 135 -0.62 11.93 -11.86
CA LEU A 135 -0.34 12.81 -10.72
C LEU A 135 -1.40 13.90 -10.54
N ARG A 136 -1.86 14.52 -11.64
CA ARG A 136 -2.97 15.49 -11.59
C ARG A 136 -4.26 14.86 -11.07
N TYR A 137 -4.67 13.74 -11.68
CA TYR A 137 -5.88 13.03 -11.26
C TYR A 137 -5.80 12.61 -9.78
N SER A 138 -4.66 12.07 -9.37
CA SER A 138 -4.42 11.65 -7.99
C SER A 138 -4.48 12.82 -7.01
N HIS A 139 -3.89 13.96 -7.35
CA HIS A 139 -3.95 15.17 -6.53
C HIS A 139 -5.39 15.67 -6.37
N GLU A 140 -6.15 15.76 -7.46
CA GLU A 140 -7.54 16.21 -7.47
C GLU A 140 -8.47 15.31 -6.65
N ASN A 141 -8.17 14.01 -6.58
CA ASN A 141 -9.01 13.00 -5.91
C ASN A 141 -8.45 12.55 -4.55
N GLY A 142 -7.36 13.17 -4.05
CA GLY A 142 -6.75 12.81 -2.78
C GLY A 142 -6.14 11.38 -2.75
N ILE A 143 -5.76 10.85 -3.91
CA ILE A 143 -5.15 9.53 -4.05
C ILE A 143 -3.65 9.68 -3.80
N ARG A 144 -3.15 8.93 -2.81
CA ARG A 144 -1.71 8.83 -2.54
C ARG A 144 -1.01 8.00 -3.60
N VAL A 145 0.20 8.41 -3.97
CA VAL A 145 1.01 7.72 -4.98
C VAL A 145 2.38 7.37 -4.45
N ILE A 146 2.94 6.25 -4.92
CA ILE A 146 4.31 5.83 -4.61
C ILE A 146 5.05 5.63 -5.94
N PRO A 147 6.11 6.40 -6.24
CA PRO A 147 6.95 6.10 -7.38
C PRO A 147 7.74 4.81 -7.13
N PHE A 148 7.81 3.94 -8.13
CA PHE A 148 8.45 2.64 -8.03
C PHE A 148 9.38 2.39 -9.21
N GLY A 149 10.62 2.04 -8.89
CA GLY A 149 11.60 1.54 -9.87
C GLY A 149 11.66 0.02 -9.82
N ALA A 150 12.75 -0.51 -9.27
CA ALA A 150 12.97 -1.95 -9.11
C ALA A 150 12.68 -2.46 -7.69
N GLY A 151 12.32 -1.60 -6.73
CA GLY A 151 12.10 -1.98 -5.33
C GLY A 151 13.37 -2.42 -4.60
N SER A 152 14.55 -1.99 -5.05
CA SER A 152 15.84 -2.37 -4.43
C SER A 152 16.21 -1.54 -3.20
N GLY A 153 15.40 -0.55 -2.83
CA GLY A 153 15.59 0.26 -1.63
C GLY A 153 15.67 -0.59 -0.37
N VAL A 154 16.30 -0.09 0.69
CA VAL A 154 16.51 -0.84 1.94
C VAL A 154 15.99 -0.10 3.17
N LEU A 155 15.24 0.98 2.95
CA LEU A 155 14.76 1.87 4.00
C LEU A 155 13.23 1.93 4.07
N GLY A 156 12.53 1.13 3.25
CA GLY A 156 11.06 1.07 3.23
C GLY A 156 10.40 2.13 2.35
N GLY A 157 11.17 2.83 1.50
CA GLY A 157 10.66 3.98 0.73
C GLY A 157 9.55 3.65 -0.26
N THR A 158 9.42 2.38 -0.66
CA THR A 158 8.34 1.92 -1.55
C THR A 158 7.36 0.98 -0.86
N ILE A 159 7.41 0.84 0.47
CA ILE A 159 6.45 0.01 1.22
C ILE A 159 5.12 0.78 1.31
N PRO A 160 4.01 0.24 0.77
CA PRO A 160 2.69 0.87 0.88
C PRO A 160 2.21 0.89 2.32
N LEU A 161 1.55 1.98 2.72
CA LEU A 161 1.01 2.16 4.08
C LEU A 161 -0.52 2.23 4.08
N VAL A 162 -1.11 2.95 3.13
CA VAL A 162 -2.55 3.22 3.03
C VAL A 162 -3.00 3.41 1.57
N ASN A 163 -3.44 2.31 0.95
CA ASN A 163 -4.21 2.27 -0.30
C ASN A 163 -3.59 3.08 -1.47
N GLU A 164 -2.26 3.20 -1.52
CA GLU A 164 -1.57 4.02 -2.52
C GLU A 164 -1.59 3.39 -3.91
N VAL A 165 -1.69 4.23 -4.94
CA VAL A 165 -1.44 3.81 -6.32
C VAL A 165 0.07 3.84 -6.56
N MET A 166 0.63 2.71 -6.96
CA MET A 166 2.04 2.63 -7.28
C MET A 166 2.26 3.01 -8.74
N ILE A 167 3.25 3.86 -9.01
CA ILE A 167 3.62 4.30 -10.37
C ILE A 167 4.94 3.64 -10.74
N ASP A 168 4.88 2.61 -11.57
CA ASP A 168 6.04 1.84 -11.99
C ASP A 168 6.68 2.42 -13.25
N LEU A 169 7.87 2.97 -13.05
CA LEU A 169 8.60 3.72 -14.07
C LEU A 169 9.44 2.83 -15.00
N LYS A 170 9.40 1.49 -14.85
CA LYS A 170 10.27 0.58 -15.61
C LYS A 170 10.07 0.60 -17.13
N ARG A 171 8.91 1.04 -17.63
CA ARG A 171 8.67 1.23 -19.08
C ARG A 171 9.41 2.43 -19.66
N LEU A 172 9.76 3.42 -18.83
CA LEU A 172 10.54 4.61 -19.24
C LEU A 172 12.04 4.32 -19.14
N ASN A 173 12.54 3.41 -19.98
CA ASN A 173 13.90 2.87 -19.91
C ASN A 173 14.79 3.24 -21.12
N GLN A 174 14.38 4.22 -21.93
CA GLN A 174 15.11 4.64 -23.12
C GLN A 174 16.14 5.71 -22.78
N ILE A 175 17.35 5.59 -23.34
CA ILE A 175 18.37 6.65 -23.29
C ILE A 175 17.95 7.74 -24.28
N VAL A 176 17.68 8.95 -23.80
CA VAL A 176 17.17 10.07 -24.62
C VAL A 176 18.30 10.77 -25.37
N SER A 177 19.44 10.99 -24.72
CA SER A 177 20.62 11.62 -25.33
C SER A 177 21.87 11.25 -24.53
N ILE A 178 23.04 11.35 -25.17
CA ILE A 178 24.35 11.18 -24.54
C ILE A 178 25.15 12.43 -24.88
N ASN A 179 25.60 13.16 -23.85
CA ASN A 179 26.54 14.25 -24.02
C ASN A 179 27.95 13.74 -23.62
N PRO A 180 28.89 13.57 -24.55
CA PRO A 180 30.23 13.07 -24.23
C PRO A 180 31.11 14.08 -23.48
N GLU A 181 30.69 15.33 -23.37
CA GLU A 181 31.46 16.42 -22.73
C GLU A 181 31.02 16.73 -21.27
N ASP A 182 30.03 16.01 -20.72
CA ASP A 182 29.63 16.08 -19.29
C ASP A 182 30.58 15.26 -18.39
#